data_AF-A0A1Q4V0X7-F1
#
_entry.id   AF-A0A1Q4V0X7-F1
#
_cell.length_a   1.000
_cell.length_b   1.000
_cell.length_c   1.000
_cell.angle_alpha   90.00
_cell.angle_beta   90.00
_cell.angle_gamma   90.00
#
_symmetry.space_group_name_H-M   'P 1'
#
loop_
_entity.id
_entity.type
_entity.pdbx_description
1 polymer ?
#
loop_
_entity_poly.entity_id
_entity_poly.type
_entity_poly.pdbx_seq_one_letter_code
_entity_poly.pdbx_strand_id
1 'polypeptide(L)' 'MATAAYLVIRCDGPPDGEPCGAETHTPHPVTTHSELRRIRRADGWRTRRRPGGGPLLDACPDCTGRTRSHTA' A
#
# COMPACT_ATOMS: atom_id res chain seq x y z
N MET A 1 -8.16 3.40 -29.63
CA MET A 1 -7.95 2.49 -28.48
C MET A 1 -8.13 3.31 -27.21
N ALA A 2 -9.07 2.95 -26.33
CA ALA A 2 -9.20 3.61 -25.03
C ALA A 2 -8.19 2.98 -24.07
N THR A 3 -7.30 3.78 -23.49
CA THR A 3 -6.46 3.30 -22.38
C THR A 3 -7.38 3.14 -21.16
N ALA A 4 -7.54 1.91 -20.68
CA ALA A 4 -8.24 1.69 -19.43
C ALA A 4 -7.34 2.22 -18.31
N ALA A 5 -7.69 3.39 -17.75
CA ALA A 5 -7.01 3.93 -16.59
C ALA A 5 -7.38 3.08 -15.36
N TYR A 6 -6.43 2.30 -14.86
CA TYR A 6 -6.58 1.56 -13.61
C TYR A 6 -5.96 2.36 -12.47
N LEU A 7 -6.61 2.33 -11.30
CA LEU A 7 -6.04 2.89 -10.09
C LEU A 7 -4.89 2.00 -9.60
N VAL A 8 -3.84 2.64 -9.11
CA VAL A 8 -2.64 2.00 -8.57
C VAL A 8 -2.38 2.51 -7.17
N ILE A 9 -2.00 1.61 -6.25
CA ILE A 9 -1.44 1.96 -4.96
C ILE A 9 0.05 1.64 -4.97
N ARG A 10 0.85 2.56 -4.43
CA ARG A 10 2.30 2.38 -4.28
C ARG A 10 2.65 2.20 -2.81
N CYS A 11 3.61 1.34 -2.55
CA CYS A 11 4.17 1.11 -1.24
C CYS A 11 5.07 2.29 -0.85
N ASP A 12 4.73 2.96 0.26
CA ASP A 12 5.53 4.02 0.88
C ASP A 12 6.70 3.47 1.71
N GLY A 13 7.09 2.19 1.53
CA GLY A 13 8.19 1.56 2.28
C GLY A 13 7.88 1.35 3.77
N PRO A 14 8.87 1.02 4.61
CA PRO A 14 8.76 1.02 6.08
C PRO A 14 8.73 2.45 6.65
N PRO A 15 8.36 2.65 7.94
CA PRO A 15 8.25 3.99 8.53
C PRO A 15 9.54 4.82 8.50
N ASP A 16 10.71 4.17 8.57
CA ASP A 16 12.03 4.82 8.67
C ASP A 16 12.99 4.37 7.55
N GLY A 17 12.46 3.95 6.40
CA GLY A 17 13.31 3.47 5.31
C GLY A 17 12.80 3.86 3.94
N GLU A 18 13.59 3.49 2.93
CA GLU A 18 13.34 3.85 1.55
C GLU A 18 12.03 3.26 1.02
N PRO A 19 11.35 3.98 0.10
CA PRO A 19 10.15 3.48 -0.54
C PRO A 19 10.46 2.15 -1.22
N CYS A 20 9.66 1.12 -0.91
CA CYS A 20 9.93 -0.22 -1.41
C CYS A 20 9.65 -0.36 -2.92
N GLY A 21 9.00 0.63 -3.52
CA GLY A 21 8.70 0.67 -4.96
C GLY A 21 7.63 -0.33 -5.39
N ALA A 22 7.15 -1.20 -4.50
CA ALA A 22 6.08 -2.15 -4.82
C ALA A 22 4.78 -1.41 -5.17
N GLU A 23 4.09 -1.87 -6.19
CA GLU A 23 2.83 -1.30 -6.64
C GLU A 23 1.79 -2.41 -6.75
N THR A 24 0.52 -2.05 -6.59
CA THR A 24 -0.58 -2.98 -6.78
C THR A 24 -1.78 -2.30 -7.42
N HIS A 25 -2.53 -3.08 -8.17
CA HIS A 25 -3.75 -2.68 -8.85
C HIS A 25 -4.75 -3.83 -8.77
N THR A 26 -5.90 -3.66 -9.40
CA THR A 26 -6.93 -4.69 -9.48
C THR A 26 -7.43 -4.81 -10.92
N PRO A 27 -7.71 -6.04 -11.41
CA PRO A 27 -8.21 -6.23 -12.78
C PRO A 27 -9.65 -5.72 -12.96
N HIS A 28 -10.38 -5.53 -11.86
CA HIS A 28 -11.73 -4.98 -11.88
C HIS A 28 -11.72 -3.45 -11.88
N PRO A 29 -12.61 -2.78 -12.63
CA PRO A 29 -12.70 -1.32 -12.57
C PRO A 29 -13.11 -0.88 -11.16
N VAL A 30 -12.27 -0.06 -10.53
CA VAL A 30 -12.55 0.60 -9.25
C VAL A 30 -12.45 2.10 -9.44
N THR A 31 -13.36 2.84 -8.82
CA THR A 31 -13.45 4.30 -9.01
C THR A 31 -12.71 5.09 -7.93
N THR A 32 -12.32 4.44 -6.82
CA THR A 32 -11.65 5.11 -5.69
C THR A 32 -10.46 4.32 -5.13
N HIS A 33 -9.44 5.04 -4.66
CA HIS A 33 -8.29 4.44 -3.96
C HIS A 33 -8.71 3.75 -2.65
N SER A 34 -9.75 4.25 -1.97
CA SER A 34 -10.29 3.62 -0.75
C SER A 34 -10.84 2.23 -1.02
N GLU A 35 -11.54 2.06 -2.14
CA GLU A 35 -12.01 0.75 -2.58
C GLU A 35 -10.85 -0.17 -3.00
N LEU A 36 -9.88 0.36 -3.75
CA LEU A 36 -8.67 -0.40 -4.09
C LEU A 36 -7.95 -0.90 -2.83
N ARG A 37 -7.73 -0.01 -1.85
CA ARG A 37 -7.14 -0.36 -0.53
C ARG A 37 -7.94 -1.44 0.17
N ARG A 38 -9.28 -1.35 0.17
CA ARG A 38 -10.17 -2.36 0.78
C ARG A 38 -9.98 -3.73 0.14
N ILE A 39 -9.91 -3.80 -1.20
CA ILE A 39 -9.69 -5.06 -1.92
C ILE A 39 -8.31 -5.63 -1.58
N ARG A 40 -7.25 -4.81 -1.70
CA ARG A 40 -5.86 -5.24 -1.51
C ARG A 40 -5.52 -5.59 -0.05
N ARG A 41 -6.38 -5.24 0.91
CA ARG A 41 -6.26 -5.75 2.30
C ARG A 41 -6.32 -7.27 2.38
N ALA A 42 -7.05 -7.93 1.48
CA ALA A 42 -7.07 -9.39 1.40
C ALA A 42 -5.69 -9.96 1.01
N ASP A 43 -4.95 -9.21 0.17
CA ASP A 43 -3.58 -9.53 -0.25
C ASP A 43 -2.51 -9.06 0.75
N GLY A 44 -2.89 -8.68 1.97
CA GLY A 44 -1.98 -8.27 3.02
C GLY A 44 -1.54 -6.79 2.98
N TRP A 45 -2.03 -5.99 2.03
CA TRP A 45 -1.75 -4.55 2.04
C TRP A 45 -2.41 -3.86 3.23
N ARG A 46 -1.73 -2.89 3.83
CA ARG A 46 -2.23 -2.12 4.96
C ARG A 46 -1.96 -0.64 4.77
N THR A 47 -2.73 0.17 5.47
CA THR A 47 -2.49 1.61 5.59
C THR A 47 -1.94 1.92 6.98
N ARG A 48 -0.91 2.75 7.08
CA ARG A 48 -0.40 3.31 8.33
C ARG A 48 -0.50 4.83 8.32
N ARG A 49 -0.55 5.46 9.50
CA ARG A 49 -0.45 6.92 9.57
C ARG A 49 1.02 7.33 9.59
N ARG A 50 1.36 8.39 8.86
CA ARG A 50 2.69 9.00 8.98
C ARG A 50 2.90 9.53 10.41
N PRO A 51 4.09 9.35 11.01
CA PRO A 51 4.41 10.01 12.27
C PRO A 51 4.22 11.53 12.13
N GLY A 52 3.66 12.16 13.17
CA GLY A 52 3.33 13.60 13.15
C GLY A 52 1.96 13.95 12.56
N GLY A 53 1.07 12.98 12.32
CA GLY A 53 -0.31 13.24 11.88
C GLY A 53 -0.46 13.54 10.38
N GLY A 54 0.54 13.16 9.58
CA GLY A 54 0.52 13.31 8.12
C GLY A 54 -0.41 12.32 7.39
N PRO A 55 -0.32 12.27 6.05
CA PRO A 55 -1.19 11.42 5.24
C PRO A 55 -1.11 9.93 5.59
N LEU A 56 -2.14 9.18 5.21
CA LEU A 56 -2.13 7.72 5.25
C LEU A 56 -1.13 7.20 4.21
N LEU A 57 -0.20 6.37 4.67
CA LEU A 57 0.80 5.68 3.86
C LEU A 57 0.34 4.25 3.59
N ASP A 58 0.51 3.78 2.37
CA ASP A 58 0.22 2.42 1.96
C ASP A 58 1.48 1.54 2.14
N ALA A 59 1.28 0.33 2.67
CA ALA A 59 2.34 -0.62 2.96
C ALA A 59 2.00 -1.97 2.33
N CYS A 60 2.93 -2.51 1.54
CA CYS A 60 2.84 -3.85 0.99
C CYS A 60 3.00 -4.92 2.09
N PRO A 61 2.56 -6.17 1.86
CA PRO A 61 2.72 -7.27 2.82
C PRO A 61 4.15 -7.39 3.36
N ASP A 62 5.19 -7.27 2.52
CA ASP A 62 6.59 -7.32 2.95
C ASP A 62 6.96 -6.22 3.94
N CYS A 63 6.54 -4.98 3.68
CA CYS A 63 6.81 -3.84 4.57
C CYS A 63 5.96 -3.87 5.84
N THR A 64 4.82 -4.57 5.84
CA THR A 64 4.00 -4.77 7.04
C THR A 64 4.50 -5.94 7.90
N GLY A 65 5.08 -6.97 7.29
CA GLY A 65 5.60 -8.15 7.99
C GLY A 65 6.89 -7.87 8.78
N ARG A 66 7.67 -6.85 8.39
CA ARG A 66 8.93 -6.49 9.07
C ARG A 66 8.77 -5.92 10.48
N THR A 67 7.56 -5.55 10.92
CA THR A 67 7.33 -4.97 12.26
C THR A 67 7.54 -5.95 13.43
N ARG A 68 7.85 -7.24 13.19
CA ARG A 68 8.06 -8.23 14.26
C ARG A 68 9.46 -8.87 14.34
N SER A 69 10.46 -8.38 13.62
CA SER A 69 11.81 -8.97 13.64
C SER A 69 12.85 -8.01 14.23
N HIS A 70 12.67 -7.57 15.47
CA HIS A 70 13.74 -7.01 16.29
C HIS A 70 13.65 -7.62 17.69
N THR A 71 14.09 -8.87 17.81
CA THR A 71 14.55 -9.44 19.07
C THR A 71 15.75 -10.29 18.73
N ALA A 72 16.93 -9.68 18.86
CA ALA A 72 18.22 -10.34 19.01
C ALA A 72 19.08 -9.42 19.89
#